data_AF-A0A0S8KF21-F1
#
_entry.id   AF-A0A0S8KF21-F1
#
_cell.length_a   1.000
_cell.length_b   1.000
_cell.length_c   1.000
_cell.angle_alpha   90.00
_cell.angle_beta   90.00
_cell.angle_gamma   90.00
#
_symmetry.space_group_name_H-M   'P 1'
#
loop_
_entity.id
_entity.type
_entity.pdbx_description
1 polymer ?
#
loop_
_entity_poly.entity_id
_entity_poly.type
_entity_poly.pdbx_seq_one_letter_code
_entity_poly.pdbx_strand_id
1 'polypeptide(L)'
;IVNDANSLKQVAVLGLPKYPAALAYNPETHHIFICLTYTSNPAVEPGVELWVFDGRGLGTVTHFQLPGEPEFGDPYALTVDALRGYVYLSDTHRGTVHVIRDLSLPPPPSPTPTYTPTPWPTLTPQPKPSPTATVAAEVTCEQAPGQRFARYWSDDTSLRLGLRCPVEGMQSGFMAEQAFERGHMIWREADRTIFVLYNDGVWHSFPDHWQEGMPEYSCEAVPPGGLLQPKRGFGLVWCAEMGVKEGLGWATDDERGYSNEWQLFQRGEMIASGARAIIYALFANGIFFEYPAH
;
A
#
# COMPACT_ATOMS: atom_id res chain seq x y z
N ILE A 1 18.21 -17.83 -10.34
CA ILE A 1 17.89 -17.68 -11.79
C ILE A 1 16.81 -18.70 -12.11
N VAL A 2 15.55 -18.28 -12.16
CA VAL A 2 14.46 -19.10 -12.67
C VAL A 2 14.05 -18.46 -13.99
N ASN A 3 14.39 -19.13 -15.09
CA ASN A 3 13.89 -18.84 -16.42
C ASN A 3 12.53 -19.53 -16.56
N ASP A 4 11.46 -18.81 -16.26
CA ASP A 4 10.18 -18.93 -16.97
C ASP A 4 9.46 -17.57 -16.87
N ALA A 5 9.85 -16.65 -17.75
CA ALA A 5 9.30 -15.30 -17.81
C ALA A 5 7.86 -15.24 -18.35
N ASN A 6 7.26 -16.37 -18.76
CA ASN A 6 5.99 -16.37 -19.47
C ASN A 6 4.74 -16.40 -18.58
N SER A 7 4.87 -16.88 -17.34
CA SER A 7 3.70 -17.02 -16.44
C SER A 7 3.69 -16.03 -15.27
N LEU A 8 4.83 -15.40 -14.95
CA LEU A 8 5.04 -14.59 -13.74
C LEU A 8 4.39 -15.22 -12.50
N LYS A 9 4.36 -16.55 -12.43
CA LYS A 9 3.65 -17.27 -11.39
C LYS A 9 4.29 -16.95 -10.05
N GLN A 10 3.49 -16.45 -9.12
CA GLN A 10 3.93 -16.28 -7.73
C GLN A 10 4.41 -17.62 -7.18
N VAL A 11 5.70 -17.71 -6.88
CA VAL A 11 6.34 -18.95 -6.40
C VAL A 11 6.40 -19.03 -4.87
N ALA A 12 6.35 -17.89 -4.19
CA ALA A 12 6.33 -17.79 -2.73
C ALA A 12 5.80 -16.41 -2.30
N VAL A 13 5.25 -16.34 -1.10
CA VAL A 13 4.97 -15.08 -0.38
C VAL A 13 5.69 -15.15 0.94
N LEU A 14 6.48 -14.13 1.25
CA LEU A 14 7.14 -14.00 2.55
C LEU A 14 6.27 -13.15 3.45
N GLY A 15 5.76 -13.73 4.53
CA GLY A 15 5.08 -12.98 5.59
C GLY A 15 6.11 -12.19 6.40
N LEU A 16 6.00 -10.87 6.39
CA LEU A 16 6.87 -9.97 7.15
C LEU A 16 6.09 -9.35 8.32
N PRO A 17 6.72 -9.11 9.49
CA PRO A 17 6.04 -8.55 10.66
C PRO A 17 5.71 -7.05 10.53
N LYS A 18 6.37 -6.37 9.60
CA LYS A 18 6.21 -4.94 9.27
C LYS A 18 6.22 -4.78 7.74
N TYR A 19 5.79 -3.63 7.25
CA TYR A 19 5.78 -3.32 5.82
C TYR A 19 7.19 -3.06 5.29
N PRO A 20 7.56 -3.64 4.14
CA PRO A 20 8.84 -3.41 3.51
C PRO A 20 8.85 -2.04 2.80
N ALA A 21 9.80 -1.18 3.15
CA ALA A 21 10.00 0.13 2.54
C ALA A 21 11.09 0.11 1.43
N ALA A 22 12.09 -0.74 1.57
CA ALA A 22 13.15 -0.91 0.59
C ALA A 22 13.65 -2.36 0.59
N LEU A 23 14.13 -2.84 -0.57
CA LEU A 23 14.72 -4.16 -0.70
C LEU A 23 15.95 -4.10 -1.60
N ALA A 24 16.98 -4.87 -1.27
CA ALA A 24 18.11 -5.12 -2.15
C ALA A 24 18.59 -6.57 -2.04
N TYR A 25 19.23 -7.05 -3.10
CA TYR A 25 19.82 -8.39 -3.13
C TYR A 25 21.31 -8.28 -3.42
N ASN A 26 22.14 -8.93 -2.60
CA ASN A 26 23.56 -9.09 -2.84
C ASN A 26 23.82 -10.45 -3.51
N PRO A 27 24.16 -10.49 -4.81
CA PRO A 27 24.37 -11.75 -5.51
C PRO A 27 25.63 -12.51 -5.06
N GLU A 28 26.63 -11.85 -4.50
CA GLU A 28 27.90 -12.48 -4.07
C GLU A 28 27.76 -13.27 -2.77
N THR A 29 26.90 -12.80 -1.86
CA THR A 29 26.64 -13.45 -0.56
C THR A 29 25.33 -14.23 -0.56
N HIS A 30 24.50 -14.05 -1.59
CA HIS A 30 23.12 -14.52 -1.65
C HIS A 30 22.21 -13.93 -0.56
N HIS A 31 22.51 -12.75 -0.02
CA HIS A 31 21.67 -12.14 1.00
C HIS A 31 20.61 -11.20 0.41
N ILE A 32 19.38 -11.30 0.92
CA ILE A 32 18.26 -10.39 0.64
C ILE A 32 18.12 -9.47 1.84
N PHE A 33 18.24 -8.16 1.61
CA PHE A 33 18.08 -7.11 2.60
C PHE A 33 16.71 -6.49 2.44
N ILE A 34 15.94 -6.40 3.52
CA ILE A 34 14.61 -5.81 3.53
C ILE A 34 14.55 -4.79 4.67
N CYS A 35 14.38 -3.52 4.34
CA CYS A 35 14.10 -2.47 5.30
C CYS A 35 12.61 -2.50 5.64
N LEU A 36 12.30 -2.67 6.92
CA LEU A 36 10.99 -2.80 7.49
C LEU A 36 10.70 -1.56 8.34
N THR A 37 9.58 -0.88 8.14
CA THR A 37 9.34 0.42 8.81
C THR A 37 8.16 0.37 9.78
N TYR A 38 6.96 0.36 9.23
CA TYR A 38 5.71 0.47 9.99
C TYR A 38 5.01 -0.88 10.06
N THR A 39 4.23 -1.11 11.11
CA THR A 39 3.33 -2.24 11.22
C THR A 39 1.99 -1.78 11.78
N SER A 40 0.91 -2.33 11.24
CA SER A 40 -0.44 -2.10 11.77
C SER A 40 -0.79 -3.06 12.91
N ASN A 41 0.12 -3.95 13.30
CA ASN A 41 -0.11 -4.92 14.36
C ASN A 41 0.41 -4.37 15.70
N PRO A 42 -0.47 -4.06 16.68
CA PRO A 42 -0.05 -3.50 17.97
C PRO A 42 0.74 -4.50 18.84
N ALA A 43 0.74 -5.78 18.49
CA ALA A 43 1.56 -6.80 19.15
C ALA A 43 3.02 -6.83 18.65
N VAL A 44 3.34 -6.08 17.60
CA VAL A 44 4.70 -5.98 17.04
C VAL A 44 5.27 -4.64 17.48
N GLU A 45 6.50 -4.66 18.00
CA GLU A 45 7.16 -3.43 18.46
C GLU A 45 7.33 -2.43 17.30
N PRO A 46 7.01 -1.14 17.51
CA PRO A 46 7.27 -0.10 16.52
C PRO A 46 8.78 0.08 16.31
N GLY A 47 9.18 0.58 15.14
CA GLY A 47 10.58 0.89 14.84
C GLY A 47 11.03 0.36 13.49
N VAL A 48 12.10 0.95 12.96
CA VAL A 48 12.67 0.55 11.69
C VAL A 48 13.64 -0.61 11.90
N GLU A 49 13.47 -1.68 11.13
CA GLU A 49 14.30 -2.89 11.21
C GLU A 49 14.92 -3.20 9.85
N LEU A 50 16.15 -3.67 9.86
CA LEU A 50 16.72 -4.31 8.68
C LEU A 50 16.71 -5.82 8.88
N TRP A 51 16.00 -6.53 8.02
CA TRP A 51 15.97 -7.99 7.97
C TRP A 51 16.85 -8.50 6.85
N VAL A 52 17.66 -9.52 7.15
CA VAL A 52 18.57 -10.15 6.19
C VAL A 52 18.22 -11.63 6.08
N PHE A 53 17.89 -12.07 4.88
CA PHE A 53 17.56 -13.45 4.56
C PHE A 53 18.57 -14.07 3.62
N ASP A 54 18.75 -15.38 3.71
CA ASP A 54 19.49 -16.15 2.72
C ASP A 54 18.58 -16.44 1.52
N GLY A 55 18.93 -15.92 0.34
CA GLY A 55 18.16 -16.08 -0.89
C GLY A 55 18.14 -17.49 -1.48
N ARG A 56 18.89 -18.45 -0.93
CA ARG A 56 18.90 -19.86 -1.36
C ARG A 56 17.82 -20.67 -0.63
N GLY A 57 17.46 -20.29 0.60
CA GLY A 57 16.50 -21.02 1.43
C GLY A 57 15.51 -20.17 2.24
N LEU A 58 15.57 -18.84 2.12
CA LEU A 58 14.82 -17.84 2.89
C LEU A 58 14.98 -17.96 4.41
N GLY A 59 16.06 -18.59 4.88
CA GLY A 59 16.40 -18.60 6.30
C GLY A 59 16.88 -17.23 6.75
N THR A 60 16.46 -16.80 7.94
CA THR A 60 16.91 -15.53 8.52
C THR A 60 18.40 -15.62 8.85
N VAL A 61 19.20 -14.74 8.25
CA VAL A 61 20.63 -14.58 8.54
C VAL A 61 20.80 -13.72 9.78
N THR A 62 20.15 -12.55 9.80
CA THR A 62 20.13 -11.63 10.94
C THR A 62 19.00 -10.62 10.79
N HIS A 63 18.67 -9.93 11.87
CA HIS A 63 17.88 -8.71 11.84
C HIS A 63 18.35 -7.79 12.97
N PHE A 64 18.20 -6.48 12.78
CA PHE A 64 18.51 -5.51 13.84
C PHE A 64 17.68 -4.25 13.70
N GLN A 65 17.42 -3.61 14.84
CA GLN A 65 16.77 -2.30 14.89
C GLN A 65 17.72 -1.24 14.35
N LEU A 66 17.21 -0.40 13.47
CA LEU A 66 17.85 0.83 13.06
C LEU A 66 17.46 1.94 14.03
N PRO A 67 18.39 2.85 14.37
CA PRO A 67 18.10 3.91 15.32
C PRO A 67 17.12 4.93 14.73
N GLY A 68 15.89 4.97 15.26
CA GLY A 68 14.91 6.00 14.94
C GLY A 68 13.48 5.62 15.23
N GLU A 69 12.66 6.63 15.51
CA GLU A 69 11.20 6.46 15.62
C GLU A 69 10.60 6.30 14.22
N PRO A 70 9.61 5.42 14.04
CA PRO A 70 8.99 5.17 12.75
C PRO A 70 8.09 6.35 12.35
N GLU A 71 8.31 6.92 11.16
CA GLU A 71 7.40 7.92 10.57
C GLU A 71 6.78 7.38 9.27
N PHE A 72 5.52 7.74 9.05
CA PHE A 72 4.72 7.24 7.93
C PHE A 72 5.03 8.06 6.67
N GLY A 73 5.48 7.40 5.59
CA GLY A 73 5.69 8.04 4.28
C GLY A 73 7.16 8.31 3.90
N ASP A 74 8.14 7.87 4.70
CA ASP A 74 9.55 8.14 4.41
C ASP A 74 10.14 7.30 3.25
N PRO A 75 10.89 7.92 2.32
CA PRO A 75 11.57 7.19 1.26
C PRO A 75 12.89 6.59 1.76
N TYR A 76 12.90 5.26 1.94
CA TYR A 76 14.12 4.49 2.16
C TYR A 76 14.66 3.95 0.83
N ALA A 77 15.97 3.98 0.64
CA ALA A 77 16.63 3.36 -0.51
C ALA A 77 17.79 2.48 -0.06
N LEU A 78 17.91 1.31 -0.68
CA LEU A 78 19.00 0.36 -0.47
C LEU A 78 19.82 0.23 -1.75
N THR A 79 21.14 0.25 -1.62
CA THR A 79 22.05 -0.10 -2.72
C THR A 79 23.19 -0.99 -2.22
N VAL A 80 23.73 -1.81 -3.12
CA VAL A 80 24.70 -2.86 -2.80
C VAL A 80 25.95 -2.68 -3.67
N ASP A 81 27.10 -2.50 -3.04
CA ASP A 81 28.42 -2.71 -3.65
C ASP A 81 28.83 -4.16 -3.37
N ALA A 82 28.38 -5.06 -4.26
CA ALA A 82 28.58 -6.50 -4.10
C ALA A 82 30.07 -6.88 -4.14
N LEU A 83 30.86 -6.19 -4.97
CA LEU A 83 32.29 -6.45 -5.14
C LEU A 83 33.07 -6.15 -3.85
N ARG A 84 32.71 -5.08 -3.15
CA ARG A 84 33.36 -4.70 -1.88
C ARG A 84 32.66 -5.24 -0.64
N GLY A 85 31.48 -5.84 -0.78
CA GLY A 85 30.67 -6.37 0.32
C GLY A 85 30.07 -5.29 1.20
N TYR A 86 29.60 -4.19 0.61
CA TYR A 86 28.92 -3.11 1.35
C TYR A 86 27.47 -2.94 0.89
N VAL A 87 26.60 -2.66 1.86
CA VAL A 87 25.21 -2.27 1.66
C VAL A 87 25.03 -0.88 2.25
N TYR A 88 24.40 0.01 1.50
CA TYR A 88 24.13 1.38 1.89
C TYR A 88 22.62 1.58 1.98
N LEU A 89 22.14 1.98 3.15
CA LEU A 89 20.74 2.32 3.38
C LEU A 89 20.65 3.82 3.67
N SER A 90 19.90 4.55 2.84
CA SER A 90 19.62 5.96 3.09
C SER A 90 18.42 6.13 4.00
N ASP A 91 18.58 6.98 5.00
CA ASP A 91 17.50 7.62 5.75
C ASP A 91 17.49 9.10 5.35
N THR A 92 16.57 9.46 4.44
CA THR A 92 16.50 10.80 3.85
C THR A 92 16.00 11.86 4.83
N HIS A 93 15.23 11.46 5.84
CA HIS A 93 14.70 12.38 6.84
C HIS A 93 15.77 12.79 7.85
N ARG A 94 16.59 11.81 8.29
CA ARG A 94 17.69 12.06 9.24
C ARG A 94 18.99 12.51 8.56
N GLY A 95 19.04 12.50 7.23
CA GLY A 95 20.25 12.79 6.47
C GLY A 95 21.39 11.81 6.77
N THR A 96 21.05 10.56 7.10
CA THR A 96 22.02 9.54 7.51
C THR A 96 22.10 8.42 6.48
N VAL A 97 23.31 7.88 6.27
CA VAL A 97 23.52 6.66 5.48
C VAL A 97 24.09 5.59 6.39
N HIS A 98 23.33 4.51 6.56
CA HIS A 98 23.83 3.33 7.26
C HIS A 98 24.68 2.51 6.29
N VAL A 99 25.95 2.32 6.64
CA VAL A 99 26.89 1.50 5.88
C VAL A 99 27.06 0.16 6.59
N ILE A 100 26.61 -0.90 5.94
CA ILE A 100 26.62 -2.25 6.48
C ILE A 100 27.63 -3.07 5.69
N ARG A 101 28.49 -3.80 6.39
CA ARG A 101 29.39 -4.75 5.76
C ARG A 101 28.71 -6.11 5.70
N ASP A 102 28.57 -6.63 4.49
CA ASP A 102 28.02 -7.94 4.24
C ASP A 102 29.15 -8.96 4.01
N LEU A 103 29.02 -10.12 4.64
CA LEU A 103 30.01 -11.19 4.57
C LEU A 103 29.29 -12.47 4.16
N SER A 104 29.94 -13.26 3.30
CA SER A 104 29.41 -14.56 2.90
C SER A 104 29.39 -15.49 4.12
N LEU A 105 28.19 -15.94 4.49
CA LEU A 105 27.97 -16.86 5.60
C LEU A 105 27.47 -18.22 5.06
N PRO A 106 27.75 -19.33 5.76
CA PRO A 106 27.10 -20.59 5.45
C PRO A 106 25.57 -20.41 5.55
N PRO A 107 24.78 -21.04 4.67
CA PRO A 107 23.33 -20.87 4.68
C PRO A 107 22.79 -21.29 6.06
N PRO A 108 21.96 -20.45 6.71
CA PRO A 108 21.28 -20.85 7.93
C PRO A 108 20.37 -22.06 7.65
N PRO A 109 20.00 -22.85 8.66
CA PRO A 109 19.03 -23.93 8.47
C PRO A 109 17.77 -23.33 7.84
N SER A 110 17.39 -23.85 6.68
CA SER A 110 16.13 -23.47 6.03
C SER A 110 15.02 -23.64 7.08
N PRO A 111 14.03 -22.73 7.16
CA PRO A 111 12.89 -22.96 8.03
C PRO A 111 12.32 -24.33 7.67
N THR A 112 12.40 -25.29 8.60
CA THR A 112 11.77 -26.60 8.42
C THR A 112 10.30 -26.30 8.22
N PRO A 113 9.67 -26.68 7.11
CA PRO A 113 8.22 -26.61 7.03
C PRO A 113 7.70 -27.54 8.12
N THR A 114 7.23 -26.96 9.23
CA THR A 114 6.54 -27.71 10.27
C THR A 114 5.17 -28.05 9.70
N TYR A 115 5.13 -29.08 8.85
CA TYR A 115 3.95 -29.92 8.78
C TYR A 115 3.86 -30.54 10.16
N THR A 116 3.01 -30.01 11.02
CA THR A 116 2.53 -30.80 12.16
C THR A 116 1.60 -31.84 11.54
N PRO A 117 1.98 -33.12 11.40
CA PRO A 117 1.01 -34.14 11.03
C PRO A 117 0.01 -34.22 12.17
N THR A 118 -1.20 -33.73 11.95
CA THR A 118 -2.34 -34.15 12.75
C THR A 118 -2.45 -35.67 12.59
N PRO A 119 -2.46 -36.46 13.68
CA PRO A 119 -2.69 -37.90 13.58
C PRO A 119 -4.05 -38.13 12.91
N TRP A 120 -4.06 -39.02 11.92
CA TRP A 120 -5.28 -39.44 11.23
C TRP A 120 -6.32 -39.94 12.24
N PRO A 121 -7.58 -39.46 12.20
CA PRO A 121 -8.61 -40.04 13.03
C PRO A 121 -8.92 -41.45 12.51
N THR A 122 -8.78 -42.45 13.38
CA THR A 122 -9.44 -43.74 13.21
C THR A 122 -10.94 -43.48 13.05
N LEU A 123 -11.57 -44.06 12.02
CA LEU A 123 -13.02 -43.96 11.79
C LEU A 123 -13.79 -44.56 12.97
N THR A 124 -14.17 -43.71 13.92
CA THR A 124 -15.22 -43.99 14.92
C THR A 124 -16.59 -43.84 14.23
N PRO A 125 -17.63 -44.60 14.63
CA PRO A 125 -18.96 -44.47 14.06
C PRO A 125 -19.43 -43.01 14.17
N GLN A 126 -19.82 -42.45 13.02
CA GLN A 126 -20.08 -41.04 12.85
C GLN A 126 -21.21 -40.57 13.79
N PRO A 127 -20.94 -39.66 14.74
CA PRO A 127 -22.01 -38.91 15.37
C PRO A 127 -22.68 -38.05 14.30
N LYS A 128 -24.00 -38.06 14.29
CA LYS A 128 -24.87 -37.23 13.45
C LYS A 128 -24.30 -35.79 13.36
N PRO A 129 -24.21 -35.17 12.17
CA PRO A 129 -23.55 -33.89 12.00
C PRO A 129 -24.18 -32.84 12.92
N SER A 130 -23.35 -32.28 13.80
CA SER A 130 -23.67 -31.06 14.54
C SER A 130 -23.23 -29.87 13.69
N PRO A 131 -24.12 -28.92 13.37
CA PRO A 131 -23.77 -27.73 12.61
C PRO A 131 -23.07 -26.77 13.56
N THR A 132 -21.75 -26.73 13.54
CA THR A 132 -21.03 -25.61 14.14
C THR A 132 -19.96 -25.17 13.16
N ALA A 133 -20.39 -24.29 12.26
CA ALA A 133 -19.50 -23.45 11.49
C ALA A 133 -18.67 -22.62 12.50
N THR A 134 -17.35 -22.66 12.39
CA THR A 134 -16.48 -21.72 13.09
C THR A 134 -16.80 -20.34 12.53
N VAL A 135 -17.52 -19.54 13.32
CA VAL A 135 -17.92 -18.18 12.97
C VAL A 135 -16.65 -17.36 12.74
N ALA A 136 -16.48 -16.83 11.52
CA ALA A 136 -15.45 -15.86 11.22
C ALA A 136 -15.57 -14.70 12.22
N ALA A 137 -14.48 -14.32 12.87
CA ALA A 137 -14.48 -13.29 13.90
C ALA A 137 -15.22 -12.03 13.41
N GLU A 138 -16.35 -11.72 14.04
CA GLU A 138 -17.14 -10.54 13.71
C GLU A 138 -16.37 -9.29 14.16
N VAL A 139 -16.15 -8.36 13.23
CA VAL A 139 -15.63 -7.03 13.57
C VAL A 139 -16.80 -6.24 14.16
N THR A 140 -16.79 -6.09 15.49
CA THR A 140 -17.74 -5.24 16.22
C THR A 140 -17.05 -3.93 16.54
N CYS A 141 -17.60 -2.83 16.04
CA CYS A 141 -17.07 -1.48 16.24
C CYS A 141 -17.89 -0.75 17.31
N GLU A 142 -17.25 0.12 18.08
CA GLU A 142 -17.95 0.99 19.04
C GLU A 142 -18.90 1.97 18.34
N GLN A 143 -18.57 2.34 17.10
CA GLN A 143 -19.35 3.23 16.26
C GLN A 143 -19.59 2.57 14.90
N ALA A 144 -20.81 2.71 14.39
CA ALA A 144 -21.13 2.30 13.03
C ALA A 144 -20.62 3.35 12.02
N PRO A 145 -20.28 2.94 10.78
CA PRO A 145 -19.99 3.90 9.72
C PRO A 145 -21.17 4.85 9.48
N GLY A 146 -20.89 6.03 8.92
CA GLY A 146 -21.90 7.00 8.54
C GLY A 146 -22.87 6.42 7.50
N GLN A 147 -24.10 6.92 7.47
CA GLN A 147 -25.20 6.32 6.69
C GLN A 147 -24.86 6.08 5.21
N ARG A 148 -24.07 6.97 4.60
CA ARG A 148 -23.61 6.83 3.21
C ARG A 148 -22.75 5.60 2.97
N PHE A 149 -21.97 5.16 3.95
CA PHE A 149 -21.04 4.03 3.84
C PHE A 149 -21.50 2.78 4.59
N ALA A 150 -22.43 2.94 5.54
CA ALA A 150 -22.88 1.91 6.46
C ALA A 150 -23.35 0.63 5.77
N ARG A 151 -24.13 0.76 4.69
CA ARG A 151 -24.62 -0.39 3.95
C ARG A 151 -23.48 -1.19 3.31
N TYR A 152 -22.60 -0.55 2.56
CA TYR A 152 -21.49 -1.25 1.89
C TYR A 152 -20.59 -1.95 2.91
N TRP A 153 -20.24 -1.25 3.99
CA TRP A 153 -19.41 -1.83 5.05
C TRP A 153 -20.10 -2.98 5.79
N SER A 154 -21.43 -2.95 5.94
CA SER A 154 -22.16 -4.03 6.63
C SER A 154 -22.38 -5.25 5.73
N ASP A 155 -22.71 -5.00 4.46
CA ASP A 155 -23.07 -6.05 3.49
C ASP A 155 -21.81 -6.77 2.95
N ASP A 156 -20.69 -6.06 2.76
CA ASP A 156 -19.44 -6.60 2.23
C ASP A 156 -18.45 -6.96 3.35
N THR A 157 -18.28 -8.26 3.58
CA THR A 157 -17.36 -8.77 4.61
C THR A 157 -15.89 -8.49 4.28
N SER A 158 -15.51 -8.48 3.01
CA SER A 158 -14.13 -8.16 2.60
C SER A 158 -13.81 -6.69 2.86
N LEU A 159 -14.76 -5.80 2.54
CA LEU A 159 -14.65 -4.38 2.85
C LEU A 159 -14.52 -4.15 4.36
N ARG A 160 -15.41 -4.77 5.14
CA ARG A 160 -15.41 -4.69 6.62
C ARG A 160 -14.11 -5.18 7.24
N LEU A 161 -13.61 -6.34 6.81
CA LEU A 161 -12.36 -6.90 7.33
C LEU A 161 -11.13 -6.16 6.85
N GLY A 162 -11.19 -5.55 5.66
CA GLY A 162 -10.11 -4.77 5.08
C GLY A 162 -9.97 -3.40 5.74
N LEU A 163 -11.05 -2.61 5.79
CA LEU A 163 -11.07 -1.25 6.36
C LEU A 163 -11.07 -1.22 7.89
N ARG A 164 -11.64 -2.25 8.53
CA ARG A 164 -11.88 -2.33 9.98
C ARG A 164 -12.83 -1.22 10.46
N CYS A 165 -12.71 -0.78 11.70
CA CYS A 165 -13.68 0.14 12.30
C CYS A 165 -13.48 1.58 11.82
N PRO A 166 -14.56 2.38 11.74
CA PRO A 166 -14.43 3.81 11.54
C PRO A 166 -13.62 4.43 12.69
N VAL A 167 -12.76 5.39 12.38
CA VAL A 167 -11.93 6.11 13.38
C VAL A 167 -12.66 7.35 13.86
N GLU A 168 -13.35 8.03 12.95
CA GLU A 168 -14.09 9.25 13.22
C GLU A 168 -15.47 9.21 12.56
N GLY A 169 -16.30 10.19 12.93
CA GLY A 169 -17.55 10.46 12.22
C GLY A 169 -17.30 10.78 10.75
N MET A 170 -18.32 10.58 9.93
CA MET A 170 -18.30 10.95 8.52
C MET A 170 -18.03 12.45 8.38
N GLN A 171 -17.07 12.79 7.53
CA GLN A 171 -16.66 14.15 7.24
C GLN A 171 -17.24 14.59 5.89
N SER A 172 -17.28 15.90 5.65
CA SER A 172 -17.77 16.47 4.40
C SER A 172 -17.04 17.77 4.10
N GLY A 173 -16.91 18.11 2.82
CA GLY A 173 -16.15 19.27 2.39
C GLY A 173 -16.05 19.36 0.89
N PHE A 174 -15.30 20.37 0.41
CA PHE A 174 -15.06 20.53 -1.00
C PHE A 174 -13.99 19.55 -1.50
N MET A 175 -14.22 19.06 -2.71
CA MET A 175 -13.37 18.12 -3.42
C MET A 175 -13.36 18.49 -4.89
N ALA A 176 -12.34 18.03 -5.61
CA ALA A 176 -12.30 18.10 -7.06
C ALA A 176 -11.90 16.76 -7.65
N GLU A 177 -12.39 16.43 -8.84
CA GLU A 177 -12.01 15.20 -9.53
C GLU A 177 -11.72 15.50 -11.00
N GLN A 178 -10.69 14.84 -11.54
CA GLN A 178 -10.36 14.89 -12.95
C GLN A 178 -10.13 13.47 -13.49
N ALA A 179 -10.74 13.19 -14.65
CA ALA A 179 -10.61 11.91 -15.33
C ALA A 179 -9.38 11.88 -16.25
N PHE A 180 -8.72 10.73 -16.31
CA PHE A 180 -7.55 10.45 -17.13
C PHE A 180 -7.77 9.18 -17.97
N GLU A 181 -6.92 8.97 -18.98
CA GLU A 181 -7.02 7.81 -19.87
C GLU A 181 -7.03 6.47 -19.11
N ARG A 182 -6.29 6.38 -18.00
CA ARG A 182 -6.08 5.14 -17.22
C ARG A 182 -6.34 5.31 -15.73
N GLY A 183 -7.16 6.27 -15.35
CA GLY A 183 -7.52 6.47 -13.95
C GLY A 183 -8.18 7.81 -13.69
N HIS A 184 -8.11 8.26 -12.45
CA HIS A 184 -8.65 9.54 -12.02
C HIS A 184 -7.84 10.08 -10.85
N MET A 185 -7.84 11.40 -10.72
CA MET A 185 -7.34 12.06 -9.52
C MET A 185 -8.50 12.69 -8.76
N ILE A 186 -8.44 12.63 -7.43
CA ILE A 186 -9.37 13.30 -6.53
C ILE A 186 -8.56 14.20 -5.60
N TRP A 187 -8.93 15.46 -5.49
CA TRP A 187 -8.37 16.37 -4.50
C TRP A 187 -9.38 16.61 -3.39
N ARG A 188 -8.92 16.67 -2.15
CA ARG A 188 -9.73 16.98 -0.97
C ARG A 188 -9.20 18.24 -0.30
N GLU A 189 -10.07 19.22 -0.11
CA GLU A 189 -9.69 20.52 0.47
C GLU A 189 -9.26 20.41 1.94
N ALA A 190 -9.95 19.58 2.72
CA ALA A 190 -9.83 19.54 4.18
C ALA A 190 -8.39 19.31 4.67
N ASP A 191 -7.63 18.47 3.98
CA ASP A 191 -6.25 18.12 4.27
C ASP A 191 -5.31 18.36 3.08
N ARG A 192 -5.83 18.95 1.99
CA ARG A 192 -5.11 19.20 0.75
C ARG A 192 -4.46 17.95 0.15
N THR A 193 -5.14 16.82 0.21
CA THR A 193 -4.65 15.54 -0.33
C THR A 193 -5.13 15.31 -1.76
N ILE A 194 -4.23 14.86 -2.64
CA ILE A 194 -4.51 14.35 -3.99
C ILE A 194 -4.43 12.83 -3.95
N PHE A 195 -5.51 12.15 -4.26
CA PHE A 195 -5.57 10.72 -4.48
C PHE A 195 -5.43 10.43 -5.97
N VAL A 196 -4.51 9.54 -6.32
CA VAL A 196 -4.32 9.01 -7.67
C VAL A 196 -4.85 7.59 -7.68
N LEU A 197 -5.88 7.32 -8.47
CA LEU A 197 -6.54 6.02 -8.55
C LEU A 197 -6.38 5.49 -9.98
N TYR A 198 -5.63 4.40 -10.13
CA TYR A 198 -5.36 3.77 -11.43
C TYR A 198 -6.43 2.73 -11.77
N ASN A 199 -6.70 2.53 -13.06
CA ASN A 199 -7.70 1.57 -13.52
C ASN A 199 -7.38 0.09 -13.18
N ASP A 200 -6.15 -0.21 -12.75
CA ASP A 200 -5.74 -1.53 -12.30
C ASP A 200 -6.09 -1.82 -10.82
N GLY A 201 -6.70 -0.85 -10.13
CA GLY A 201 -7.14 -0.98 -8.74
C GLY A 201 -6.09 -0.56 -7.71
N VAL A 202 -4.97 0.03 -8.13
CA VAL A 202 -3.97 0.61 -7.23
C VAL A 202 -4.27 2.09 -6.99
N TRP A 203 -4.02 2.56 -5.78
CA TRP A 203 -4.08 3.99 -5.46
C TRP A 203 -2.87 4.48 -4.65
N HIS A 204 -2.58 5.76 -4.81
CA HIS A 204 -1.60 6.50 -4.01
C HIS A 204 -2.20 7.85 -3.58
N SER A 205 -1.68 8.43 -2.51
CA SER A 205 -1.97 9.82 -2.14
C SER A 205 -0.70 10.66 -2.13
N PHE A 206 -0.87 11.92 -2.49
CA PHE A 206 0.17 12.93 -2.51
C PHE A 206 -0.36 14.22 -1.88
N PRO A 207 0.45 14.96 -1.12
CA PRO A 207 0.07 16.30 -0.68
C PRO A 207 0.01 17.27 -1.88
N ASP A 208 -0.99 18.14 -1.91
CA ASP A 208 -1.05 19.23 -2.88
C ASP A 208 -0.08 20.36 -2.48
N HIS A 209 1.09 20.36 -3.11
CA HIS A 209 2.10 21.40 -2.94
C HIS A 209 1.91 22.61 -3.85
N TRP A 210 0.90 22.61 -4.72
CA TRP A 210 0.63 23.75 -5.58
C TRP A 210 0.07 24.92 -4.76
N GLN A 211 0.50 26.14 -5.07
CA GLN A 211 0.08 27.35 -4.35
C GLN A 211 -0.32 28.43 -5.34
N GLU A 212 -1.22 29.33 -4.90
CA GLU A 212 -1.63 30.46 -5.72
C GLU A 212 -0.42 31.33 -6.10
N GLY A 213 -0.30 31.63 -7.39
CA GLY A 213 0.85 32.31 -7.97
C GLY A 213 1.92 31.37 -8.57
N MET A 214 1.84 30.05 -8.34
CA MET A 214 2.63 29.08 -9.12
C MET A 214 2.11 28.97 -10.56
N PRO A 215 2.95 28.54 -11.51
CA PRO A 215 2.50 28.26 -12.88
C PRO A 215 1.32 27.29 -12.90
N GLU A 216 0.37 27.53 -13.81
CA GLU A 216 -0.80 26.67 -13.99
C GLU A 216 -0.42 25.28 -14.53
N TYR A 217 0.63 25.20 -15.35
CA TYR A 217 1.21 23.95 -15.83
C TYR A 217 2.61 23.76 -15.23
N SER A 218 2.84 22.60 -14.60
CA SER A 218 4.08 22.32 -13.87
C SER A 218 5.21 21.75 -14.74
N CYS A 219 4.92 21.34 -15.97
CA CYS A 219 5.90 20.90 -16.96
C CYS A 219 5.41 21.22 -18.37
N GLU A 220 6.33 21.35 -19.33
CA GLU A 220 5.97 21.47 -20.74
C GLU A 220 5.50 20.11 -21.29
N ALA A 221 4.26 20.06 -21.78
CA ALA A 221 3.69 18.85 -22.36
C ALA A 221 2.66 19.24 -23.43
N VAL A 222 2.58 18.48 -24.53
CA VAL A 222 1.60 18.72 -25.61
C VAL A 222 0.60 17.56 -25.61
N PRO A 223 -0.64 17.76 -25.15
CA PRO A 223 -1.63 16.69 -25.14
C PRO A 223 -2.03 16.31 -26.58
N PRO A 224 -2.08 15.01 -26.91
CA PRO A 224 -2.53 14.57 -28.22
C PRO A 224 -4.06 14.70 -28.32
N GLY A 225 -4.53 15.13 -29.50
CA GLY A 225 -5.93 15.10 -29.97
C GLY A 225 -7.03 15.07 -28.90
N GLY A 226 -7.58 16.23 -28.54
CA GLY A 226 -8.76 16.34 -27.68
C GLY A 226 -8.54 16.01 -26.20
N LEU A 227 -7.36 15.51 -25.82
CA LEU A 227 -6.95 15.33 -24.43
C LEU A 227 -6.41 16.65 -23.86
N LEU A 228 -6.27 16.68 -22.54
CA LEU A 228 -5.88 17.84 -21.77
C LEU A 228 -4.63 17.54 -20.94
N GLN A 229 -3.81 18.57 -20.76
CA GLN A 229 -2.77 18.54 -19.73
C GLN A 229 -3.42 18.93 -18.38
N PRO A 230 -3.27 18.12 -17.31
CA PRO A 230 -3.76 18.50 -16.00
C PRO A 230 -3.04 19.75 -15.49
N LYS A 231 -3.75 20.54 -14.69
CA LYS A 231 -3.31 21.86 -14.22
C LYS A 231 -3.19 21.87 -12.70
N ARG A 232 -2.50 22.88 -12.18
CA ARG A 232 -2.42 23.20 -10.75
C ARG A 232 -1.97 21.98 -9.92
N GLY A 233 -2.67 21.64 -8.83
CA GLY A 233 -2.32 20.53 -7.95
C GLY A 233 -2.20 19.19 -8.68
N PHE A 234 -3.21 18.83 -9.48
CA PHE A 234 -3.16 17.62 -10.31
C PHE A 234 -2.02 17.65 -11.33
N GLY A 235 -1.81 18.80 -11.97
CA GLY A 235 -0.70 19.01 -12.90
C GLY A 235 0.67 18.86 -12.25
N LEU A 236 0.82 19.32 -11.00
CA LEU A 236 2.07 19.21 -10.25
C LEU A 236 2.37 17.75 -9.91
N VAL A 237 1.41 17.02 -9.33
CA VAL A 237 1.56 15.59 -9.04
C VAL A 237 1.83 14.79 -10.32
N TRP A 238 1.08 15.06 -11.38
CA TRP A 238 1.27 14.39 -12.67
C TRP A 238 2.65 14.64 -13.29
N CYS A 239 3.22 15.84 -13.15
CA CYS A 239 4.54 16.15 -13.71
C CYS A 239 5.71 15.70 -12.81
N ALA A 240 5.56 15.79 -11.49
CA ALA A 240 6.66 15.66 -10.54
C ALA A 240 6.79 14.25 -9.94
N GLU A 241 5.67 13.54 -9.76
CA GLU A 241 5.68 12.24 -9.10
C GLU A 241 5.99 11.12 -10.10
N MET A 242 7.05 10.36 -9.80
CA MET A 242 7.56 9.32 -10.68
C MET A 242 6.49 8.25 -10.94
N GLY A 243 6.20 7.98 -12.21
CA GLY A 243 5.26 6.94 -12.63
C GLY A 243 3.80 7.37 -12.67
N VAL A 244 3.44 8.53 -12.12
CA VAL A 244 2.03 9.01 -12.14
C VAL A 244 1.60 9.34 -13.57
N LYS A 245 2.44 10.06 -14.32
CA LYS A 245 2.19 10.41 -15.72
C LYS A 245 2.05 9.17 -16.61
N GLU A 246 2.98 8.23 -16.48
CA GLU A 246 2.98 6.98 -17.25
C GLU A 246 1.80 6.10 -16.88
N GLY A 247 1.44 6.04 -15.59
CA GLY A 247 0.32 5.27 -15.08
C GLY A 247 -1.03 5.80 -15.54
N LEU A 248 -1.30 7.10 -15.38
CA LEU A 248 -2.60 7.72 -15.72
C LEU A 248 -2.77 8.06 -17.20
N GLY A 249 -1.70 8.50 -17.88
CA GLY A 249 -1.81 9.13 -19.20
C GLY A 249 -2.34 10.56 -19.11
N TRP A 250 -2.97 11.04 -20.17
CA TRP A 250 -3.49 12.42 -20.24
C TRP A 250 -4.86 12.55 -19.59
N ALA A 251 -5.22 13.79 -19.21
CA ALA A 251 -6.58 14.06 -18.75
C ALA A 251 -7.54 13.99 -19.95
N THR A 252 -8.70 13.36 -19.75
CA THR A 252 -9.74 13.21 -20.77
C THR A 252 -10.83 14.26 -20.66
N ASP A 253 -10.87 14.99 -19.55
CA ASP A 253 -11.90 15.96 -19.22
C ASP A 253 -11.36 17.02 -18.25
N ASP A 254 -12.05 18.14 -18.12
CA ASP A 254 -11.70 19.20 -17.17
C ASP A 254 -11.92 18.75 -15.72
N GLU A 255 -11.16 19.34 -14.81
CA GLU A 255 -11.36 19.20 -13.37
C GLU A 255 -12.76 19.72 -12.97
N ARG A 256 -13.46 18.95 -12.13
CA ARG A 256 -14.79 19.28 -11.62
C ARG A 256 -14.78 19.35 -10.11
N GLY A 257 -15.09 20.53 -9.57
CA GLY A 257 -15.32 20.74 -8.14
C GLY A 257 -16.71 20.32 -7.70
N TYR A 258 -16.81 19.74 -6.50
CA TYR A 258 -18.05 19.35 -5.85
C TYR A 258 -17.88 19.28 -4.33
N SER A 259 -18.99 19.12 -3.59
CA SER A 259 -18.94 18.79 -2.17
C SER A 259 -19.54 17.42 -1.92
N ASN A 260 -18.84 16.57 -1.18
CA ASN A 260 -19.27 15.21 -0.88
C ASN A 260 -18.69 14.76 0.47
N GLU A 261 -19.01 13.54 0.86
CA GLU A 261 -18.59 12.97 2.13
C GLU A 261 -17.45 11.93 1.98
N TRP A 262 -16.65 11.81 3.04
CA TRP A 262 -15.68 10.73 3.22
C TRP A 262 -15.69 10.26 4.67
N GLN A 263 -15.15 9.09 4.93
CA GLN A 263 -14.97 8.59 6.28
C GLN A 263 -13.69 7.79 6.41
N LEU A 264 -12.94 8.08 7.46
CA LEU A 264 -11.72 7.37 7.81
C LEU A 264 -12.02 6.10 8.60
N PHE A 265 -11.31 5.04 8.27
CA PHE A 265 -11.33 3.75 8.94
C PHE A 265 -9.91 3.39 9.39
N GLN A 266 -9.79 2.44 10.32
CA GLN A 266 -8.49 2.10 10.92
C GLN A 266 -7.47 1.61 9.88
N ARG A 267 -7.91 1.08 8.74
CA ARG A 267 -7.04 0.56 7.67
C ARG A 267 -7.47 1.04 6.28
N GLY A 268 -7.92 2.29 6.18
CA GLY A 268 -8.25 2.91 4.90
C GLY A 268 -9.30 3.99 5.04
N GLU A 269 -9.91 4.36 3.93
CA GLU A 269 -10.98 5.34 3.90
C GLU A 269 -12.01 5.04 2.81
N MET A 270 -13.22 5.56 3.00
CA MET A 270 -14.22 5.57 1.94
C MET A 270 -14.49 7.01 1.51
N ILE A 271 -14.50 7.25 0.20
CA ILE A 271 -14.70 8.57 -0.39
C ILE A 271 -15.84 8.47 -1.40
N ALA A 272 -16.83 9.35 -1.29
CA ALA A 272 -17.89 9.45 -2.29
C ALA A 272 -17.46 10.39 -3.43
N SER A 273 -17.51 9.89 -4.66
CA SER A 273 -17.28 10.70 -5.85
C SER A 273 -18.55 11.48 -6.21
N GLY A 274 -18.36 12.76 -6.55
CA GLY A 274 -19.41 13.61 -7.10
C GLY A 274 -19.46 13.58 -8.63
N ALA A 275 -18.37 13.21 -9.30
CA ALA A 275 -18.28 13.16 -10.76
C ALA A 275 -18.77 11.81 -11.32
N ARG A 276 -18.58 10.73 -10.56
CA ARG A 276 -19.01 9.37 -10.89
C ARG A 276 -19.85 8.92 -9.68
N ALA A 277 -21.11 8.52 -9.86
CA ALA A 277 -21.98 8.09 -8.76
C ALA A 277 -21.47 6.78 -8.12
N ILE A 278 -20.33 6.86 -7.44
CA ILE A 278 -19.46 5.77 -7.00
C ILE A 278 -18.89 6.16 -5.63
N ILE A 279 -18.66 5.16 -4.80
CA ILE A 279 -17.89 5.24 -3.56
C ILE A 279 -16.60 4.44 -3.77
N TYR A 280 -15.47 5.10 -3.54
CA TYR A 280 -14.17 4.47 -3.52
C TYR A 280 -13.88 3.98 -2.11
N ALA A 281 -13.55 2.70 -1.96
CA ALA A 281 -12.99 2.15 -0.74
C ALA A 281 -11.47 2.01 -0.91
N LEU A 282 -10.72 2.93 -0.31
CA LEU A 282 -9.27 3.02 -0.38
C LEU A 282 -8.66 2.27 0.79
N PHE A 283 -8.09 1.10 0.54
CA PHE A 283 -7.45 0.30 1.59
C PHE A 283 -6.02 0.80 1.82
N ALA A 284 -5.56 0.76 3.08
CA ALA A 284 -4.21 1.20 3.46
C ALA A 284 -3.06 0.38 2.83
N ASN A 285 -3.38 -0.73 2.17
CA ASN A 285 -2.41 -1.53 1.39
C ASN A 285 -2.24 -1.04 -0.06
N GLY A 286 -2.86 0.09 -0.44
CA GLY A 286 -2.75 0.67 -1.78
C GLY A 286 -3.70 0.07 -2.81
N ILE A 287 -4.65 -0.77 -2.41
CA ILE A 287 -5.71 -1.29 -3.29
C ILE A 287 -6.98 -0.47 -3.07
N PHE A 288 -7.78 -0.27 -4.10
CA PHE A 288 -9.13 0.27 -3.95
C PHE A 288 -10.20 -0.56 -4.67
N PHE A 289 -11.43 -0.46 -4.18
CA PHE A 289 -12.63 -0.96 -4.85
C PHE A 289 -13.64 0.15 -5.10
N GLU A 290 -14.43 0.01 -6.15
CA GLU A 290 -15.53 0.91 -6.52
C GLU A 290 -16.88 0.27 -6.15
N TYR A 291 -17.76 1.04 -5.53
CA TYR A 291 -19.14 0.64 -5.21
C TYR A 291 -20.11 1.66 -5.81
N PRO A 292 -21.25 1.25 -6.39
CA PRO A 292 -22.22 2.21 -6.93
C PRO A 292 -22.83 3.04 -5.81
N ALA A 293 -22.83 4.37 -5.91
CA ALA A 293 -23.54 5.24 -4.98
C ALA A 293 -25.04 5.21 -5.29
N HIS A 294 -25.86 4.80 -4.31
CA HIS A 294 -27.32 4.77 -4.40
C HIS A 294 -27.96 5.93 -3.63
#